data_AF-A0AAN6C7B7-F1
#
_entry.id   AF-A0AAN6C7B7-F1
#
_cell.length_a   1.000
_cell.length_b   1.000
_cell.length_c   1.000
_cell.angle_alpha   90.00
_cell.angle_beta   90.00
_cell.angle_gamma   90.00
#
_symmetry.space_group_name_H-M   'P 1'
#
loop_
_entity.id
_entity.type
_entity.pdbx_description
1 polymer ?
#
loop_
_entity_poly.entity_id
_entity_poly.type
_entity_poly.pdbx_seq_one_letter_code
_entity_poly.pdbx_strand_id
1 'polypeptide(L)'
;MEAPSTATKRHNAYATLITRDSYLPGVIILAYTLQRNNSSYPLIVCYTPNLPKDARRVLELEAPKCNMVLRECDYLLPPKNIKMTIIAERFVDTWTKLRVFELFEYDAVCYLDADMAILDNMDVVFQCEEQLPDDWIAANHVCVCNLDSDSWAPEDWKAENCAYTPLSHPTALKEPLQPTESSPAPHKLLNGGMFIFHPSKGLWDRMLDVFNTTPLLSDFMFPDQDFLAFFFENKWYALGWQYNAIKTMRYWHPNIWRDEGVICLHYIVDKPWAKRVGLDGVAGYKGLDGVTHCWWWQLYQYWEDERTSDGKGGNEAISLLQKLIAPAYTRESGVGYLRVALPVRA
;
A
#
# COMPACT_ATOMS: atom_id res chain seq x y z
N MET A 1 -23.20 -39.55 0.22
CA MET A 1 -22.25 -38.85 -0.65
C MET A 1 -22.90 -37.52 -0.99
N GLU A 2 -22.64 -36.50 -0.18
CA GLU A 2 -23.07 -35.13 -0.51
C GLU A 2 -22.20 -34.63 -1.67
N ALA A 3 -22.84 -34.05 -2.68
CA ALA A 3 -22.15 -33.42 -3.79
C ALA A 3 -21.31 -32.24 -3.25
N PRO A 4 -20.12 -31.97 -3.79
CA PRO A 4 -19.38 -30.78 -3.42
C PRO A 4 -20.23 -29.56 -3.77
N SER A 5 -20.52 -28.72 -2.78
CA SER A 5 -21.00 -27.36 -3.00
C SER A 5 -20.05 -26.69 -3.98
N THR A 6 -20.51 -26.39 -5.19
CA THR A 6 -19.79 -25.55 -6.14
C THR A 6 -19.78 -24.15 -5.56
N ALA A 7 -18.78 -23.85 -4.73
CA ALA A 7 -18.54 -22.50 -4.25
C ALA A 7 -18.48 -21.60 -5.49
N THR A 8 -19.44 -20.66 -5.59
CA THR A 8 -19.40 -19.63 -6.62
C THR A 8 -18.07 -18.93 -6.50
N LYS A 9 -17.27 -18.93 -7.58
CA LYS A 9 -15.98 -18.27 -7.60
C LYS A 9 -16.19 -16.79 -7.23
N ARG A 10 -15.68 -16.39 -6.08
CA ARG A 10 -15.75 -15.01 -5.56
C ARG A 10 -15.07 -14.06 -6.54
N HIS A 11 -15.70 -12.92 -6.78
CA HIS A 11 -15.21 -11.89 -7.68
C HIS A 11 -14.46 -10.82 -6.87
N ASN A 12 -13.21 -11.13 -6.50
CA ASN A 12 -12.38 -10.22 -5.70
C ASN A 12 -11.39 -9.43 -6.57
N ALA A 13 -10.89 -8.32 -6.03
CA ALA A 13 -9.86 -7.52 -6.69
C ALA A 13 -8.90 -6.85 -5.71
N TYR A 14 -7.68 -6.59 -6.18
CA TYR A 14 -6.82 -5.59 -5.58
C TYR A 14 -7.18 -4.21 -6.13
N ALA A 15 -6.96 -3.14 -5.36
CA ALA A 15 -7.14 -1.78 -5.83
C ALA A 15 -5.95 -0.90 -5.41
N THR A 16 -5.60 0.07 -6.26
CA THR A 16 -4.64 1.12 -5.93
C THR A 16 -5.09 2.45 -6.54
N LEU A 17 -4.59 3.57 -6.02
CA LEU A 17 -4.89 4.90 -6.54
C LEU A 17 -3.60 5.61 -6.99
N ILE A 18 -3.64 6.23 -8.17
CA ILE A 18 -2.59 7.12 -8.67
C ILE A 18 -3.16 8.48 -9.07
N THR A 19 -2.75 9.51 -8.33
CA THR A 19 -3.13 10.91 -8.59
C THR A 19 -1.98 11.73 -9.16
N ARG A 20 -0.74 11.22 -9.08
CA ARG A 20 0.50 11.88 -9.49
C ARG A 20 1.42 10.90 -10.19
N ASP A 21 2.05 11.33 -11.28
CA ASP A 21 2.99 10.53 -12.06
C ASP A 21 4.24 10.14 -11.28
N SER A 22 4.65 10.91 -10.27
CA SER A 22 5.76 10.56 -9.37
C SER A 22 5.57 9.22 -8.64
N TYR A 23 4.35 8.68 -8.57
CA TYR A 23 4.02 7.36 -8.01
C TYR A 23 3.88 6.25 -9.07
N LEU A 24 3.96 6.59 -10.36
CA LEU A 24 3.88 5.62 -11.45
C LEU A 24 4.92 4.49 -11.32
N PRO A 25 6.20 4.73 -10.96
CA PRO A 25 7.15 3.64 -10.73
C PRO A 25 6.67 2.64 -9.68
N GLY A 26 6.05 3.14 -8.61
CA GLY A 26 5.47 2.30 -7.57
C GLY A 26 4.31 1.44 -8.09
N VAL A 27 3.33 2.04 -8.78
CA VAL A 27 2.18 1.32 -9.36
C VAL A 27 2.63 0.22 -10.34
N ILE A 28 3.61 0.51 -11.19
CA ILE A 28 4.11 -0.48 -12.15
C ILE A 28 4.76 -1.67 -11.44
N ILE A 29 5.58 -1.41 -10.42
CA ILE A 29 6.20 -2.49 -9.65
C ILE A 29 5.18 -3.24 -8.80
N LEU A 30 4.18 -2.57 -8.23
CA LEU A 30 3.07 -3.22 -7.54
C LEU A 30 2.32 -4.20 -8.47
N ALA A 31 1.88 -3.72 -9.63
CA ALA A 31 1.17 -4.53 -10.62
C ALA A 31 2.02 -5.71 -11.12
N TYR A 32 3.27 -5.43 -11.46
CA TYR A 32 4.23 -6.44 -11.90
C TYR A 32 4.46 -7.50 -10.81
N THR A 33 4.61 -7.10 -9.55
CA THR A 33 4.85 -8.05 -8.47
C THR A 33 3.63 -8.87 -8.08
N LEU A 34 2.41 -8.34 -8.19
CA LEU A 34 1.19 -9.15 -8.09
C LEU A 34 1.15 -10.25 -9.16
N GLN A 35 1.40 -9.88 -10.42
CA GLN A 35 1.45 -10.84 -11.53
C GLN A 35 2.56 -11.87 -11.33
N ARG A 36 3.76 -11.44 -10.95
CA ARG A 36 4.95 -12.30 -10.81
C ARG A 36 4.76 -13.35 -9.71
N ASN A 37 4.01 -12.99 -8.67
CA ASN A 37 3.64 -13.90 -7.58
C ASN A 37 2.34 -14.67 -7.85
N ASN A 38 1.90 -14.73 -9.12
CA ASN A 38 0.76 -15.52 -9.59
C ASN A 38 -0.57 -15.16 -8.91
N SER A 39 -0.83 -13.88 -8.67
CA SER A 39 -2.14 -13.47 -8.19
C SER A 39 -3.23 -13.82 -9.22
N SER A 40 -4.34 -14.38 -8.72
CA SER A 40 -5.51 -14.73 -9.51
C SER A 40 -6.46 -13.56 -9.74
N TYR A 41 -6.26 -12.45 -9.02
CA TYR A 41 -7.18 -11.31 -8.98
C TYR A 41 -6.62 -10.11 -9.77
N PRO A 42 -7.48 -9.31 -10.42
CA PRO A 42 -7.04 -8.11 -11.11
C PRO A 42 -6.60 -7.03 -10.13
N LEU A 43 -5.71 -6.14 -10.59
CA LEU A 43 -5.42 -4.87 -9.93
C LEU A 43 -6.22 -3.75 -10.59
N ILE A 44 -7.15 -3.16 -9.85
CA ILE A 44 -7.89 -1.97 -10.28
C ILE A 44 -7.02 -0.76 -10.01
N VAL A 45 -6.54 -0.12 -11.07
CA VAL A 45 -5.75 1.12 -10.98
C VAL A 45 -6.70 2.29 -11.16
N CYS A 46 -7.14 2.84 -10.03
CA CYS A 46 -7.90 4.07 -10.00
C CYS A 46 -6.97 5.25 -10.33
N TYR A 47 -7.36 6.13 -11.23
CA TYR A 47 -6.57 7.32 -11.57
C TYR A 47 -7.46 8.55 -11.78
N THR A 48 -6.91 9.74 -11.55
CA THR A 48 -7.65 11.00 -11.74
C THR A 48 -7.53 11.53 -13.17
N PRO A 49 -8.51 12.32 -13.67
CA PRO A 49 -8.52 12.81 -15.06
C PRO A 49 -7.26 13.61 -15.45
N ASN A 50 -6.62 14.26 -14.48
CA ASN A 50 -5.43 15.09 -14.68
C ASN A 50 -4.12 14.29 -14.67
N LEU A 51 -4.16 12.96 -14.52
CA LEU A 51 -2.95 12.16 -14.61
C LEU A 51 -2.28 12.41 -15.99
N PRO A 52 -0.97 12.72 -16.01
CA PRO A 52 -0.26 13.05 -17.25
C PRO A 52 -0.45 11.98 -18.33
N LYS A 53 -0.49 12.40 -19.60
CA LYS A 53 -0.68 11.49 -20.74
C LYS A 53 0.40 10.42 -20.81
N ASP A 54 1.66 10.78 -20.57
CA ASP A 54 2.77 9.82 -20.51
C ASP A 54 2.53 8.75 -19.43
N ALA A 55 2.04 9.14 -18.25
CA ALA A 55 1.75 8.20 -17.18
C ALA A 55 0.59 7.25 -17.54
N ARG A 56 -0.52 7.79 -18.07
CA ARG A 56 -1.63 6.97 -18.59
C ARG A 56 -1.17 6.02 -19.70
N ARG A 57 -0.28 6.48 -20.58
CA ARG A 57 0.27 5.66 -21.65
C ARG A 57 1.05 4.44 -21.13
N VAL A 58 1.85 4.61 -20.07
CA VAL A 58 2.53 3.47 -19.42
C VAL A 58 1.51 2.52 -18.80
N LEU A 59 0.48 3.04 -18.11
CA LEU A 59 -0.59 2.19 -17.54
C LEU A 59 -1.30 1.37 -18.63
N GLU A 60 -1.64 1.98 -19.77
CA GLU A 60 -2.26 1.30 -20.92
C GLU A 60 -1.35 0.20 -21.50
N LEU A 61 -0.05 0.47 -21.61
CA LEU A 61 0.93 -0.49 -22.11
C LEU A 61 1.08 -1.68 -21.15
N GLU A 62 1.02 -1.45 -19.84
CA GLU A 62 1.24 -2.48 -18.82
C GLU A 62 -0.02 -3.25 -18.44
N ALA A 63 -1.22 -2.66 -18.63
CA ALA A 63 -2.48 -3.27 -18.22
C ALA A 63 -2.70 -4.71 -18.73
N PRO A 64 -2.52 -5.02 -20.03
CA PRO A 64 -2.69 -6.39 -20.51
C PRO A 64 -1.60 -7.36 -20.02
N LYS A 65 -0.47 -6.86 -19.52
CA LYS A 65 0.66 -7.70 -19.05
C LYS A 65 0.55 -8.04 -17.57
N CYS A 66 0.00 -7.12 -16.77
CA CYS A 66 -0.06 -7.22 -15.31
C CYS A 66 -1.48 -7.41 -14.76
N ASN A 67 -2.43 -7.88 -15.56
CA ASN A 67 -3.84 -8.07 -15.16
C ASN A 67 -4.45 -6.80 -14.52
N MET A 68 -4.16 -5.63 -15.08
CA MET A 68 -4.71 -4.37 -14.56
C MET A 68 -6.01 -3.98 -15.26
N VAL A 69 -6.92 -3.41 -14.49
CA VAL A 69 -8.11 -2.72 -14.99
C VAL A 69 -7.95 -1.24 -14.66
N LEU A 70 -7.90 -0.39 -15.69
CA LEU A 70 -7.75 1.05 -15.52
C LEU A 70 -9.13 1.68 -15.30
N ARG A 71 -9.29 2.40 -14.19
CA ARG A 71 -10.55 3.06 -13.83
C ARG A 71 -10.31 4.54 -13.54
N GLU A 72 -10.79 5.41 -14.42
CA GLU A 72 -10.80 6.84 -14.12
C GLU A 72 -11.79 7.13 -12.99
N CYS A 73 -11.42 8.00 -12.05
CA CYS A 73 -12.27 8.39 -10.93
C CYS A 73 -12.17 9.90 -10.66
N ASP A 74 -13.29 10.50 -10.27
CA ASP A 74 -13.33 11.91 -9.89
C ASP A 74 -12.63 12.15 -8.56
N TYR A 75 -12.03 13.33 -8.43
CA TYR A 75 -11.53 13.80 -7.14
C TYR A 75 -12.62 13.74 -6.07
N LEU A 76 -12.26 13.30 -4.87
CA LEU A 76 -13.08 13.52 -3.67
C LEU A 76 -12.49 14.73 -2.93
N LEU A 77 -13.26 15.81 -2.84
CA LEU A 77 -12.82 17.06 -2.22
C LEU A 77 -13.66 17.32 -0.97
N PRO A 78 -13.06 17.82 0.13
CA PRO A 78 -13.82 18.26 1.29
C PRO A 78 -14.88 19.31 0.94
N PRO A 79 -15.99 19.37 1.69
CA PRO A 79 -16.96 20.45 1.58
C PRO A 79 -16.32 21.84 1.65
N LYS A 80 -16.80 22.79 0.82
CA LYS A 80 -16.23 24.14 0.69
C LYS A 80 -16.18 24.95 1.99
N ASN A 81 -17.01 24.61 2.96
CA ASN A 81 -17.09 25.25 4.28
C ASN A 81 -16.01 24.79 5.26
N ILE A 82 -15.27 23.72 4.96
CA ILE A 82 -14.17 23.23 5.79
C ILE A 82 -12.89 23.96 5.38
N LYS A 83 -12.40 24.85 6.26
CA LYS A 83 -11.12 25.53 6.05
C LYS A 83 -9.99 24.56 6.37
N MET A 84 -9.51 23.85 5.35
CA MET A 84 -8.25 23.13 5.47
C MET A 84 -7.12 24.15 5.63
N THR A 85 -6.40 24.12 6.75
CA THR A 85 -5.21 24.94 6.98
C THR A 85 -4.18 24.66 5.88
N ILE A 86 -3.45 25.70 5.45
CA ILE A 86 -2.58 25.81 4.25
C ILE A 86 -1.54 24.68 4.04
N ILE A 87 -1.40 23.75 4.98
CA ILE A 87 -0.64 22.49 4.87
C ILE A 87 -1.35 21.47 3.94
N ALA A 88 -2.60 21.73 3.52
CA ALA A 88 -3.49 20.75 2.90
C ALA A 88 -3.50 20.68 1.35
N GLU A 89 -2.86 21.59 0.59
CA GLU A 89 -2.84 21.48 -0.88
C GLU A 89 -2.21 20.15 -1.38
N ARG A 90 -1.24 19.60 -0.62
CA ARG A 90 -0.64 18.29 -0.88
C ARG A 90 -1.55 17.10 -0.56
N PHE A 91 -2.61 17.33 0.22
CA PHE A 91 -3.54 16.31 0.70
C PHE A 91 -4.93 16.40 0.06
N VAL A 92 -5.17 17.39 -0.81
CA VAL A 92 -6.45 17.54 -1.54
C VAL A 92 -6.78 16.25 -2.28
N ASP A 93 -5.77 15.61 -2.87
CA ASP A 93 -5.94 14.37 -3.61
C ASP A 93 -6.06 13.14 -2.70
N THR A 94 -5.62 13.23 -1.44
CA THR A 94 -5.57 12.09 -0.50
C THR A 94 -6.95 11.53 -0.21
N TRP A 95 -7.97 12.40 -0.11
CA TRP A 95 -9.36 11.99 0.05
C TRP A 95 -9.88 11.15 -1.12
N THR A 96 -9.33 11.34 -2.32
CA THR A 96 -9.73 10.57 -3.51
C THR A 96 -9.51 9.07 -3.31
N LYS A 97 -8.64 8.66 -2.37
CA LYS A 97 -8.49 7.25 -1.98
C LYS A 97 -9.80 6.59 -1.57
N LEU A 98 -10.70 7.32 -0.91
CA LEU A 98 -11.99 6.76 -0.48
C LEU A 98 -12.88 6.33 -1.67
N ARG A 99 -12.60 6.80 -2.90
CA ARG A 99 -13.30 6.37 -4.13
C ARG A 99 -13.17 4.88 -4.41
N VAL A 100 -12.18 4.19 -3.84
CA VAL A 100 -12.05 2.72 -3.98
C VAL A 100 -13.22 1.97 -3.36
N PHE A 101 -14.00 2.60 -2.47
CA PHE A 101 -15.24 2.03 -1.94
C PHE A 101 -16.37 1.98 -2.98
N GLU A 102 -16.23 2.63 -4.15
CA GLU A 102 -17.19 2.61 -5.25
C GLU A 102 -17.04 1.40 -6.21
N LEU A 103 -16.15 0.47 -5.88
CA LEU A 103 -15.88 -0.75 -6.66
C LEU A 103 -16.95 -1.84 -6.40
N PHE A 104 -18.23 -1.49 -6.53
CA PHE A 104 -19.38 -2.33 -6.16
C PHE A 104 -19.53 -3.61 -6.99
N GLU A 105 -18.79 -3.74 -8.09
CA GLU A 105 -18.81 -4.93 -8.93
C GLU A 105 -18.03 -6.11 -8.33
N TYR A 106 -17.28 -5.92 -7.23
CA TYR A 106 -16.49 -6.95 -6.57
C TYR A 106 -17.11 -7.40 -5.23
N ASP A 107 -16.91 -8.67 -4.87
CA ASP A 107 -17.35 -9.24 -3.59
C ASP A 107 -16.48 -8.72 -2.42
N ALA A 108 -15.17 -8.68 -2.61
CA ALA A 108 -14.21 -8.08 -1.69
C ALA A 108 -13.10 -7.34 -2.45
N VAL A 109 -12.60 -6.26 -1.85
CA VAL A 109 -11.51 -5.46 -2.40
C VAL A 109 -10.39 -5.35 -1.36
N CYS A 110 -9.16 -5.65 -1.78
CA CYS A 110 -7.94 -5.36 -1.02
C CYS A 110 -7.26 -4.12 -1.60
N TYR A 111 -7.34 -2.99 -0.90
CA TYR A 111 -6.62 -1.78 -1.27
C TYR A 111 -5.14 -1.90 -0.91
N LEU A 112 -4.27 -1.39 -1.79
CA LEU A 112 -2.82 -1.29 -1.63
C LEU A 112 -2.35 0.10 -2.09
N ASP A 113 -1.64 0.83 -1.24
CA ASP A 113 -1.01 2.10 -1.65
C ASP A 113 -0.01 1.86 -2.80
N ALA A 114 0.16 2.90 -3.63
CA ALA A 114 0.97 2.84 -4.85
C ALA A 114 2.47 2.62 -4.59
N ASP A 115 2.94 2.69 -3.34
CA ASP A 115 4.32 2.54 -2.91
C ASP A 115 4.57 1.20 -2.20
N MET A 116 3.88 0.16 -2.65
CA MET A 116 4.01 -1.21 -2.17
C MET A 116 4.64 -2.14 -3.21
N ALA A 117 5.24 -3.24 -2.75
CA ALA A 117 5.69 -4.34 -3.61
C ALA A 117 5.37 -5.70 -2.99
N ILE A 118 4.94 -6.63 -3.83
CA ILE A 118 4.57 -8.00 -3.43
C ILE A 118 5.79 -8.92 -3.52
N LEU A 119 6.16 -9.55 -2.42
CA LEU A 119 7.31 -10.46 -2.33
C LEU A 119 6.90 -11.94 -2.30
N ASP A 120 5.63 -12.23 -2.03
CA ASP A 120 5.03 -13.57 -2.13
C ASP A 120 3.53 -13.48 -2.46
N ASN A 121 2.89 -14.58 -2.86
CA ASN A 121 1.49 -14.58 -3.25
C ASN A 121 0.59 -14.02 -2.13
N MET A 122 -0.08 -12.91 -2.43
CA MET A 122 -0.91 -12.18 -1.47
C MET A 122 -2.37 -12.66 -1.47
N ASP A 123 -2.78 -13.56 -2.37
CA ASP A 123 -4.20 -13.96 -2.53
C ASP A 123 -4.76 -14.59 -1.24
N VAL A 124 -3.89 -15.17 -0.41
CA VAL A 124 -4.23 -15.69 0.93
C VAL A 124 -4.93 -14.65 1.82
N VAL A 125 -4.70 -13.36 1.58
CA VAL A 125 -5.31 -12.28 2.35
C VAL A 125 -6.84 -12.27 2.22
N PHE A 126 -7.38 -12.70 1.07
CA PHE A 126 -8.83 -12.78 0.85
C PHE A 126 -9.50 -13.88 1.67
N GLN A 127 -8.77 -14.79 2.31
CA GLN A 127 -9.37 -15.78 3.21
C GLN A 127 -10.05 -15.14 4.42
N CYS A 128 -9.68 -13.89 4.80
CA CYS A 128 -10.35 -13.20 5.88
C CYS A 128 -11.75 -12.70 5.52
N GLU A 129 -12.11 -12.65 4.23
CA GLU A 129 -13.39 -12.12 3.76
C GLU A 129 -14.60 -12.90 4.31
N GLU A 130 -14.47 -14.22 4.49
CA GLU A 130 -15.56 -15.06 4.99
C GLU A 130 -15.96 -14.70 6.44
N GLN A 131 -15.05 -14.08 7.17
CA GLN A 131 -15.21 -13.69 8.57
C GLN A 131 -15.39 -12.18 8.72
N LEU A 132 -15.30 -11.41 7.63
CA LEU A 132 -15.39 -9.96 7.65
C LEU A 132 -16.85 -9.54 7.45
N PRO A 133 -17.50 -8.87 8.43
CA PRO A 133 -18.85 -8.35 8.21
C PRO A 133 -18.88 -7.27 7.12
N ASP A 134 -20.02 -7.14 6.42
CA ASP A 134 -20.20 -6.24 5.26
C ASP A 134 -19.86 -4.76 5.54
N ASP A 135 -19.99 -4.31 6.80
CA ASP A 135 -19.72 -2.93 7.21
C ASP A 135 -18.43 -2.76 8.03
N TRP A 136 -17.54 -3.75 7.99
CA TRP A 136 -16.24 -3.75 8.65
C TRP A 136 -15.08 -3.66 7.65
N ILE A 137 -13.89 -3.40 8.17
CA ILE A 137 -12.63 -3.40 7.41
C ILE A 137 -11.59 -4.31 8.10
N ALA A 138 -10.70 -4.95 7.34
CA ALA A 138 -9.53 -5.64 7.89
C ALA A 138 -8.26 -4.90 7.48
N ALA A 139 -7.37 -4.60 8.42
CA ALA A 139 -6.19 -3.76 8.19
C ALA A 139 -5.05 -4.10 9.15
N ASN A 140 -3.90 -3.45 9.02
CA ASN A 140 -2.80 -3.56 9.97
C ASN A 140 -2.84 -2.42 11.01
N HIS A 141 -2.23 -2.63 12.18
CA HIS A 141 -2.04 -1.54 13.14
C HIS A 141 -1.08 -0.47 12.61
N VAL A 142 -1.27 0.78 13.05
CA VAL A 142 -0.21 1.81 12.93
C VAL A 142 0.96 1.46 13.83
N CYS A 143 2.20 1.64 13.35
CA CYS A 143 3.36 1.66 14.23
C CYS A 143 3.45 3.02 14.92
N VAL A 144 3.16 3.04 16.22
CA VAL A 144 3.16 4.26 17.04
C VAL A 144 4.44 4.42 17.86
N CYS A 145 5.50 3.67 17.57
CA CYS A 145 6.68 3.62 18.43
C CYS A 145 7.39 4.97 18.61
N ASN A 146 7.30 5.85 17.60
CA ASN A 146 7.95 7.17 17.56
C ASN A 146 9.41 7.16 18.05
N LEU A 147 10.20 6.18 17.58
CA LEU A 147 11.58 6.00 18.05
C LEU A 147 12.51 7.17 17.70
N ASP A 148 12.07 8.03 16.79
CA ASP A 148 12.78 9.22 16.36
C ASP A 148 12.42 10.47 17.17
N SER A 149 11.48 10.35 18.12
CA SER A 149 11.01 11.43 19.00
C SER A 149 10.47 12.63 18.21
N ASP A 150 9.69 12.36 17.17
CA ASP A 150 9.03 13.37 16.36
C ASP A 150 8.07 14.20 17.23
N SER A 151 8.24 15.52 17.22
CA SER A 151 7.49 16.45 18.07
C SER A 151 6.02 16.64 17.68
N TRP A 152 5.66 16.21 16.47
CA TRP A 152 4.28 16.25 15.99
C TRP A 152 3.45 15.05 16.47
N ALA A 153 4.09 13.97 16.92
CA ALA A 153 3.41 12.77 17.35
C ALA A 153 2.77 12.95 18.74
N PRO A 154 1.58 12.38 18.99
CA PRO A 154 0.95 12.37 20.31
C PRO A 154 1.84 11.79 21.41
N GLU A 155 1.62 12.22 22.67
CA GLU A 155 2.44 11.79 23.81
C GLU A 155 2.37 10.27 24.07
N ASP A 156 1.26 9.63 23.74
CA ASP A 156 1.04 8.20 23.89
C ASP A 156 1.61 7.36 22.73
N TRP A 157 2.17 8.00 21.69
CA TRP A 157 2.91 7.31 20.63
C TRP A 157 4.32 6.99 21.12
N LYS A 158 4.45 5.82 21.75
CA LYS A 158 5.69 5.27 22.31
C LYS A 158 5.74 3.77 22.05
N ALA A 159 6.96 3.21 22.04
CA ALA A 159 7.17 1.77 21.81
C ALA A 159 6.36 0.89 22.77
N GLU A 160 6.24 1.24 24.05
CA GLU A 160 5.46 0.49 25.04
C GLU A 160 3.97 0.40 24.72
N ASN A 161 3.43 1.37 23.97
CA ASN A 161 2.01 1.45 23.58
C ASN A 161 1.75 0.92 22.16
N CYS A 162 2.76 0.39 21.49
CA CYS A 162 2.62 -0.10 20.13
C CYS A 162 2.04 -1.52 20.11
N ALA A 163 1.01 -1.74 19.28
CA ALA A 163 0.36 -3.03 19.13
C ALA A 163 1.31 -4.16 18.65
N TYR A 164 2.43 -3.80 18.04
CA TYR A 164 3.47 -4.73 17.60
C TYR A 164 4.48 -5.12 18.69
N THR A 165 4.57 -4.36 19.78
CA THR A 165 5.52 -4.60 20.88
C THR A 165 5.29 -5.91 21.63
N PRO A 166 4.05 -6.32 21.98
CA PRO A 166 3.83 -7.59 22.68
C PRO A 166 3.94 -8.82 21.76
N LEU A 167 4.04 -8.64 20.44
CA LEU A 167 4.07 -9.72 19.48
C LEU A 167 5.48 -10.32 19.34
N SER A 168 5.57 -11.58 18.93
CA SER A 168 6.85 -12.23 18.62
C SER A 168 6.72 -13.22 17.46
N HIS A 169 7.81 -13.42 16.72
CA HIS A 169 7.84 -14.44 15.68
C HIS A 169 7.89 -15.87 16.30
N PRO A 170 7.20 -16.88 15.74
CA PRO A 170 6.36 -16.83 14.53
C PRO A 170 4.88 -16.51 14.77
N THR A 171 4.41 -16.44 16.02
CA THR A 171 2.98 -16.28 16.34
C THR A 171 2.40 -14.97 15.77
N ALA A 172 3.20 -13.90 15.72
CA ALA A 172 2.84 -12.61 15.12
C ALA A 172 2.35 -12.68 13.66
N LEU A 173 2.65 -13.76 12.92
CA LEU A 173 2.17 -13.96 11.55
C LEU A 173 0.69 -14.36 11.48
N LYS A 174 0.18 -15.01 12.53
CA LYS A 174 -1.15 -15.63 12.57
C LYS A 174 -2.05 -15.05 13.66
N GLU A 175 -1.46 -14.50 14.71
CA GLU A 175 -2.15 -13.98 15.89
C GLU A 175 -1.79 -12.50 16.09
N PRO A 176 -2.23 -11.60 15.19
CA PRO A 176 -2.10 -10.16 15.42
C PRO A 176 -2.99 -9.75 16.61
N LEU A 177 -2.55 -8.72 17.34
CA LEU A 177 -3.32 -8.18 18.46
C LEU A 177 -4.65 -7.62 17.94
N GLN A 178 -5.79 -8.15 18.37
CA GLN A 178 -7.09 -7.65 17.90
C GLN A 178 -7.50 -6.37 18.66
N PRO A 179 -7.95 -5.31 17.97
CA PRO A 179 -8.50 -4.13 18.61
C PRO A 179 -9.82 -4.49 19.31
N THR A 180 -10.00 -3.97 20.53
CA THR A 180 -11.24 -4.12 21.31
C THR A 180 -11.68 -2.77 21.85
N GLU A 181 -12.93 -2.65 22.28
CA GLU A 181 -13.42 -1.44 22.95
C GLU A 181 -12.56 -1.04 24.17
N SER A 182 -12.03 -2.03 24.89
CA SER A 182 -11.16 -1.83 26.06
C SER A 182 -9.69 -1.60 25.72
N SER A 183 -9.30 -1.68 24.43
CA SER A 183 -7.93 -1.46 24.01
C SER A 183 -7.53 0.01 24.20
N PRO A 184 -6.24 0.29 24.51
CA PRO A 184 -5.75 1.66 24.54
C PRO A 184 -5.86 2.32 23.16
N ALA A 185 -5.96 3.65 23.11
CA ALA A 185 -6.20 4.39 21.86
C ALA A 185 -5.22 4.04 20.73
N PRO A 186 -3.89 3.90 20.97
CA PRO A 186 -2.96 3.54 19.90
C PRO A 186 -3.20 2.17 19.25
N HIS A 187 -3.80 1.21 19.98
CA HIS A 187 -4.15 -0.11 19.43
C HIS A 187 -5.44 -0.08 18.59
N LYS A 188 -6.15 1.05 18.55
CA LYS A 188 -7.36 1.21 17.72
C LYS A 188 -7.04 1.91 16.39
N LEU A 189 -5.79 2.35 16.19
CA LEU A 189 -5.35 3.01 14.98
C LEU A 189 -4.97 1.98 13.91
N LEU A 190 -5.65 2.04 12.78
CA LEU A 190 -5.33 1.24 11.60
C LEU A 190 -4.40 2.00 10.64
N ASN A 191 -3.52 1.28 9.96
CA ASN A 191 -2.69 1.82 8.90
C ASN A 191 -3.50 1.86 7.60
N GLY A 192 -3.55 3.02 6.96
CA GLY A 192 -4.36 3.22 5.76
C GLY A 192 -3.78 2.55 4.51
N GLY A 193 -2.54 2.06 4.52
CA GLY A 193 -1.86 1.63 3.30
C GLY A 193 -2.36 0.32 2.71
N MET A 194 -2.85 -0.59 3.55
CA MET A 194 -3.46 -1.84 3.12
C MET A 194 -4.69 -2.14 3.96
N PHE A 195 -5.79 -2.43 3.27
CA PHE A 195 -7.02 -2.85 3.93
C PHE A 195 -7.95 -3.64 3.00
N ILE A 196 -8.77 -4.50 3.60
CA ILE A 196 -9.78 -5.32 2.91
C ILE A 196 -11.17 -4.97 3.40
N PHE A 197 -12.12 -4.88 2.48
CA PHE A 197 -13.50 -4.51 2.76
C PHE A 197 -14.46 -5.07 1.70
N HIS A 198 -15.75 -5.07 2.02
CA HIS A 198 -16.84 -5.42 1.10
C HIS A 198 -17.43 -4.12 0.51
N PRO A 199 -17.17 -3.80 -0.77
CA PRO A 199 -17.73 -2.59 -1.37
C PRO A 199 -19.25 -2.73 -1.50
N SER A 200 -19.98 -1.74 -1.00
CA SER A 200 -21.43 -1.65 -1.24
C SER A 200 -21.87 -0.20 -1.32
N LYS A 201 -22.91 0.05 -2.13
CA LYS A 201 -23.49 1.39 -2.25
C LYS A 201 -23.92 1.94 -0.89
N GLY A 202 -24.49 1.09 -0.03
CA GLY A 202 -24.94 1.49 1.30
C GLY A 202 -23.78 1.89 2.23
N LEU A 203 -22.65 1.19 2.17
CA LEU A 203 -21.43 1.57 2.91
C LEU A 203 -20.89 2.91 2.39
N TRP A 204 -20.76 3.05 1.07
CA TRP A 204 -20.28 4.28 0.44
C TRP A 204 -21.15 5.50 0.76
N ASP A 205 -22.47 5.37 0.64
CA ASP A 205 -23.40 6.48 0.94
C ASP A 205 -23.23 6.97 2.40
N ARG A 206 -23.03 6.05 3.36
CA ARG A 206 -22.77 6.42 4.77
C ARG A 206 -21.40 7.07 4.95
N MET A 207 -20.35 6.53 4.33
CA MET A 207 -19.02 7.14 4.37
C MET A 207 -19.06 8.56 3.81
N LEU A 208 -19.75 8.75 2.69
CA LEU A 208 -19.88 10.05 2.05
C LEU A 208 -20.71 11.03 2.88
N ASP A 209 -21.78 10.58 3.54
CA ASP A 209 -22.55 11.41 4.48
C ASP A 209 -21.68 11.88 5.65
N VAL A 210 -20.95 10.96 6.30
CA VAL A 210 -20.02 11.30 7.38
C VAL A 210 -18.91 12.23 6.91
N PHE A 211 -18.30 11.95 5.75
CA PHE A 211 -17.29 12.81 5.13
C PHE A 211 -17.80 14.23 4.92
N ASN A 212 -19.05 14.40 4.46
CA ASN A 212 -19.60 15.72 4.19
C ASN A 212 -20.11 16.47 5.42
N THR A 213 -20.31 15.78 6.55
CA THR A 213 -20.99 16.36 7.74
C THR A 213 -20.10 16.43 8.98
N THR A 214 -19.05 15.61 9.08
CA THR A 214 -18.20 15.57 10.27
C THR A 214 -17.39 16.86 10.43
N PRO A 215 -17.32 17.44 11.65
CA PRO A 215 -16.46 18.59 11.92
C PRO A 215 -14.98 18.20 11.98
N LEU A 216 -14.66 16.91 12.05
CA LEU A 216 -13.31 16.41 12.33
C LEU A 216 -12.37 16.37 11.11
N LEU A 217 -12.87 16.62 9.89
CA LEU A 217 -12.04 16.52 8.67
C LEU A 217 -10.81 17.43 8.71
N SER A 218 -10.90 18.60 9.34
CA SER A 218 -9.77 19.54 9.48
C SER A 218 -8.75 19.12 10.53
N ASP A 219 -9.13 18.20 11.43
CA ASP A 219 -8.32 17.78 12.58
C ASP A 219 -7.52 16.51 12.26
N PHE A 220 -7.87 15.80 11.19
CA PHE A 220 -7.17 14.61 10.72
C PHE A 220 -5.78 14.97 10.19
N MET A 221 -4.75 14.48 10.88
CA MET A 221 -3.34 14.70 10.56
C MET A 221 -2.90 13.82 9.39
N PHE A 222 -3.43 12.60 9.32
CA PHE A 222 -3.27 11.64 8.23
C PHE A 222 -4.64 11.42 7.58
N PRO A 223 -5.02 12.23 6.58
CA PRO A 223 -6.42 12.40 6.17
C PRO A 223 -7.20 11.11 5.93
N ASP A 224 -6.77 10.28 4.98
CA ASP A 224 -7.45 9.03 4.62
C ASP A 224 -7.41 8.01 5.76
N GLN A 225 -6.25 7.86 6.41
CA GLN A 225 -6.05 6.89 7.49
C GLN A 225 -6.88 7.22 8.73
N ASP A 226 -6.84 8.47 9.19
CA ASP A 226 -7.56 8.92 10.37
C ASP A 226 -9.07 8.88 10.13
N PHE A 227 -9.52 9.22 8.91
CA PHE A 227 -10.93 9.05 8.55
C PHE A 227 -11.36 7.58 8.58
N LEU A 228 -10.56 6.66 8.03
CA LEU A 228 -10.87 5.23 8.10
C LEU A 228 -10.89 4.73 9.55
N ALA A 229 -9.93 5.13 10.38
CA ALA A 229 -9.90 4.77 11.80
C ALA A 229 -11.11 5.33 12.56
N PHE A 230 -11.53 6.55 12.25
CA PHE A 230 -12.72 7.19 12.82
C PHE A 230 -14.02 6.51 12.36
N PHE A 231 -14.18 6.27 11.06
CA PHE A 231 -15.42 5.73 10.51
C PHE A 231 -15.64 4.26 10.91
N PHE A 232 -14.56 3.47 10.93
CA PHE A 232 -14.60 2.05 11.30
C PHE A 232 -14.21 1.80 12.76
N GLU A 233 -14.38 2.80 13.64
CA GLU A 233 -14.11 2.61 15.06
C GLU A 233 -14.93 1.42 15.60
N ASN A 234 -14.24 0.47 16.26
CA ASN A 234 -14.79 -0.80 16.74
C ASN A 234 -15.39 -1.73 15.66
N LYS A 235 -15.15 -1.44 14.37
CA LYS A 235 -15.61 -2.21 13.21
C LYS A 235 -14.45 -2.61 12.30
N TRP A 236 -13.37 -3.09 12.90
CA TRP A 236 -12.24 -3.60 12.13
C TRP A 236 -11.49 -4.73 12.83
N TYR A 237 -10.82 -5.56 12.03
CA TYR A 237 -9.95 -6.64 12.51
C TYR A 237 -8.51 -6.43 12.08
N ALA A 238 -7.57 -6.81 12.94
CA ALA A 238 -6.15 -6.73 12.65
C ALA A 238 -5.69 -7.91 11.79
N LEU A 239 -4.92 -7.61 10.74
CA LEU A 239 -4.21 -8.57 9.90
C LEU A 239 -2.75 -8.72 10.35
N GLY A 240 -2.13 -9.84 9.96
CA GLY A 240 -0.72 -10.11 10.24
C GLY A 240 0.20 -9.06 9.60
N TRP A 241 1.30 -8.71 10.27
CA TRP A 241 2.22 -7.64 9.86
C TRP A 241 2.79 -7.85 8.44
N GLN A 242 2.88 -9.11 7.99
CA GLN A 242 3.43 -9.46 6.68
C GLN A 242 2.66 -8.90 5.49
N TYR A 243 1.38 -8.56 5.67
CA TYR A 243 0.51 -8.05 4.61
C TYR A 243 0.61 -6.53 4.42
N ASN A 244 1.27 -5.82 5.35
CA ASN A 244 1.61 -4.40 5.25
C ASN A 244 2.89 -4.15 6.05
N ALA A 245 3.97 -4.78 5.60
CA ALA A 245 5.25 -4.71 6.27
C ALA A 245 5.88 -3.35 5.95
N ILE A 246 5.73 -2.36 6.82
CA ILE A 246 6.39 -1.06 6.63
C ILE A 246 7.90 -1.23 6.76
N LYS A 247 8.67 -0.68 5.82
CA LYS A 247 10.12 -0.93 5.71
C LYS A 247 10.93 -0.67 7.00
N THR A 248 10.48 0.26 7.84
CA THR A 248 11.15 0.62 9.10
C THR A 248 11.00 -0.46 10.19
N MET A 249 9.97 -1.32 10.12
CA MET A 249 9.81 -2.47 11.02
C MET A 249 11.02 -3.41 11.00
N ARG A 250 11.78 -3.44 9.89
CA ARG A 250 12.98 -4.25 9.77
C ARG A 250 14.02 -3.97 10.87
N TYR A 251 14.12 -2.72 11.33
CA TYR A 251 15.01 -2.32 12.41
C TYR A 251 14.30 -1.82 13.68
N TRP A 252 13.01 -1.47 13.61
CA TRP A 252 12.21 -1.08 14.78
C TRP A 252 11.49 -2.24 15.46
N HIS A 253 11.19 -3.31 14.74
CA HIS A 253 10.46 -4.46 15.25
C HIS A 253 11.17 -5.79 14.95
N PRO A 254 12.44 -5.97 15.39
CA PRO A 254 13.18 -7.21 15.18
C PRO A 254 12.55 -8.42 15.89
N ASN A 255 11.66 -8.19 16.86
CA ASN A 255 10.88 -9.21 17.55
C ASN A 255 9.93 -9.97 16.61
N ILE A 256 9.39 -9.32 15.57
CA ILE A 256 8.46 -9.94 14.62
C ILE A 256 9.04 -10.09 13.21
N TRP A 257 9.90 -9.16 12.79
CA TRP A 257 10.35 -9.07 11.40
C TRP A 257 11.22 -10.26 10.99
N ARG A 258 10.90 -10.85 9.84
CA ARG A 258 11.74 -11.81 9.13
C ARG A 258 11.71 -11.46 7.66
N ASP A 259 12.86 -11.37 6.99
CA ASP A 259 12.92 -10.96 5.58
C ASP A 259 12.07 -11.92 4.72
N GLU A 260 12.12 -13.22 4.99
CA GLU A 260 11.32 -14.30 4.40
C GLU A 260 9.83 -14.30 4.82
N GLY A 261 9.49 -13.52 5.84
CA GLY A 261 8.12 -13.37 6.32
C GLY A 261 7.31 -12.34 5.55
N VAL A 262 7.96 -11.43 4.81
CA VAL A 262 7.32 -10.31 4.12
C VAL A 262 6.51 -10.80 2.91
N ILE A 263 5.22 -10.46 2.86
CA ILE A 263 4.35 -10.72 1.70
C ILE A 263 4.14 -9.43 0.90
N CYS A 264 3.81 -8.34 1.57
CA CYS A 264 3.66 -7.02 0.96
C CYS A 264 4.50 -6.00 1.74
N LEU A 265 5.47 -5.40 1.05
CA LEU A 265 6.40 -4.42 1.61
C LEU A 265 5.93 -3.01 1.28
N HIS A 266 5.80 -2.17 2.29
CA HIS A 266 5.33 -0.80 2.17
C HIS A 266 6.47 0.21 2.34
N TYR A 267 6.77 0.96 1.28
CA TYR A 267 7.84 1.94 1.22
C TYR A 267 7.40 3.34 1.72
N ILE A 268 7.08 3.42 3.01
CA ILE A 268 6.69 4.66 3.69
C ILE A 268 7.80 5.73 3.67
N VAL A 269 7.46 6.98 3.95
CA VAL A 269 8.38 8.14 4.02
C VAL A 269 9.02 8.50 2.67
N ASP A 270 10.09 7.83 2.29
CA ASP A 270 10.82 8.03 1.03
C ASP A 270 10.70 6.81 0.12
N LYS A 271 10.75 7.08 -1.19
CA LYS A 271 10.46 6.08 -2.23
C LYS A 271 11.74 5.53 -2.85
N PRO A 272 11.84 4.20 -3.09
CA PRO A 272 13.06 3.59 -3.63
C PRO A 272 13.48 4.15 -4.98
N TRP A 273 12.51 4.54 -5.81
CA TRP A 273 12.79 5.11 -7.13
C TRP A 273 13.45 6.50 -7.09
N ALA A 274 13.44 7.19 -5.95
CA ALA A 274 14.05 8.51 -5.82
C ALA A 274 15.58 8.48 -5.79
N LYS A 275 16.21 7.35 -5.41
CA LYS A 275 17.68 7.23 -5.30
C LYS A 275 18.13 5.78 -5.51
N ARG A 276 19.20 5.57 -6.29
CA ARG A 276 19.88 4.26 -6.38
C ARG A 276 20.67 3.96 -5.10
N VAL A 277 20.79 2.67 -4.75
CA VAL A 277 21.58 2.23 -3.58
C VAL A 277 23.05 2.07 -3.97
N GLY A 278 23.91 2.94 -3.44
CA GLY A 278 25.36 2.85 -3.63
C GLY A 278 25.97 1.65 -2.92
N LEU A 279 27.25 1.37 -3.15
CA LEU A 279 27.98 0.29 -2.46
C LEU A 279 28.07 0.47 -0.94
N ASP A 280 27.85 1.68 -0.44
CA ASP A 280 27.74 1.98 0.99
C ASP A 280 26.46 1.43 1.63
N GLY A 281 25.48 1.00 0.82
CA GLY A 281 24.18 0.51 1.28
C GLY A 281 23.29 1.61 1.89
N VAL A 282 23.66 2.88 1.77
CA VAL A 282 22.94 3.98 2.42
C VAL A 282 21.78 4.43 1.53
N ALA A 283 20.58 4.01 1.92
CA ALA A 283 19.35 4.38 1.24
C ALA A 283 18.20 4.64 2.22
N GLY A 284 17.24 5.40 1.72
CA GLY A 284 16.02 5.78 2.40
C GLY A 284 16.17 6.48 3.74
N TYR A 285 15.20 6.23 4.62
CA TYR A 285 14.98 6.98 5.84
C TYR A 285 16.16 6.78 6.79
N LYS A 286 16.81 7.90 7.15
CA LYS A 286 18.05 7.93 7.94
C LYS A 286 19.19 7.06 7.39
N GLY A 287 19.11 6.62 6.13
CA GLY A 287 20.10 5.76 5.50
C GLY A 287 20.01 4.28 5.89
N LEU A 288 18.91 3.83 6.49
CA LEU A 288 18.78 2.48 7.06
C LEU A 288 18.02 1.49 6.16
N ASP A 289 17.51 1.93 5.01
CA ASP A 289 16.63 1.14 4.14
C ASP A 289 17.36 0.50 2.94
N GLY A 290 18.70 0.44 2.98
CA GLY A 290 19.52 -0.10 1.89
C GLY A 290 19.07 -1.45 1.36
N VAL A 291 18.76 -2.37 2.27
CA VAL A 291 18.31 -3.73 1.93
C VAL A 291 16.96 -3.72 1.22
N THR A 292 15.95 -3.07 1.80
CA THR A 292 14.58 -3.05 1.25
C THR A 292 14.51 -2.25 -0.05
N HIS A 293 15.32 -1.19 -0.20
CA HIS A 293 15.47 -0.44 -1.45
C HIS A 293 16.17 -1.26 -2.54
N CYS A 294 17.18 -2.07 -2.19
CA CYS A 294 17.79 -3.01 -3.12
C CYS A 294 16.77 -4.01 -3.66
N TRP A 295 15.84 -4.51 -2.83
CA TRP A 295 14.76 -5.38 -3.29
C TRP A 295 13.88 -4.71 -4.33
N TRP A 296 13.49 -3.45 -4.13
CA TRP A 296 12.72 -2.69 -5.12
C TRP A 296 13.50 -2.55 -6.43
N TRP A 297 14.78 -2.18 -6.36
CA TRP A 297 15.63 -2.04 -7.55
C TRP A 297 15.84 -3.35 -8.30
N GLN A 298 15.89 -4.47 -7.58
CA GLN A 298 15.94 -5.80 -8.19
C GLN A 298 14.63 -6.15 -8.90
N LEU A 299 13.47 -5.85 -8.29
CA LEU A 299 12.16 -6.02 -8.93
C LEU A 299 12.01 -5.15 -10.17
N TYR A 300 12.47 -3.90 -10.10
CA TYR A 300 12.53 -3.01 -11.26
C TYR A 300 13.41 -3.58 -12.37
N GLN A 301 14.59 -4.13 -12.04
CA GLN A 301 15.45 -4.74 -13.05
C GLN A 301 14.75 -5.92 -13.74
N TYR A 302 14.06 -6.78 -12.98
CA TYR A 302 13.32 -7.89 -13.57
C TYR A 302 12.21 -7.41 -14.51
N TRP A 303 11.45 -6.39 -14.10
CA TRP A 303 10.45 -5.76 -14.96
C TRP A 303 11.09 -5.16 -16.23
N GLU A 304 12.20 -4.43 -16.09
CA GLU A 304 12.90 -3.79 -17.22
C GLU A 304 13.44 -4.82 -18.22
N ASP A 305 14.00 -5.94 -17.73
CA ASP A 305 14.51 -7.03 -18.57
C ASP A 305 13.37 -7.70 -19.36
N GLU A 306 12.22 -7.94 -18.72
CA GLU A 306 11.02 -8.46 -19.39
C GLU A 306 10.49 -7.49 -20.44
N ARG A 307 10.35 -6.20 -20.10
CA ARG A 307 9.83 -5.19 -21.06
C ARG A 307 10.78 -4.91 -22.20
N THR A 308 12.09 -5.05 -22.00
CA THR A 308 13.06 -5.01 -23.10
C THR A 308 12.78 -6.13 -24.11
N SER A 309 12.37 -7.30 -23.61
CA SER A 309 12.03 -8.47 -24.45
C SER A 309 10.69 -8.32 -25.20
N ASP A 310 9.78 -7.48 -24.71
CA ASP A 310 8.48 -7.18 -25.35
C ASP A 310 8.57 -6.27 -26.59
N GLY A 311 9.77 -5.79 -26.93
CA GLY A 311 10.00 -4.96 -28.11
C GLY A 311 9.45 -3.54 -27.98
N LYS A 312 8.79 -3.03 -29.03
CA LYS A 312 8.47 -1.59 -29.15
C LYS A 312 7.64 -1.05 -27.98
N GLY A 313 6.60 -1.77 -27.55
CA GLY A 313 5.72 -1.33 -26.47
C GLY A 313 6.40 -1.33 -25.10
N GLY A 314 7.24 -2.34 -24.82
CA GLY A 314 8.01 -2.38 -23.59
C GLY A 314 9.12 -1.32 -23.55
N ASN A 315 9.83 -1.10 -24.66
CA ASN A 315 10.82 -0.02 -24.78
C ASN A 315 10.19 1.37 -24.60
N GLU A 316 8.96 1.58 -25.09
CA GLU A 316 8.20 2.81 -24.84
C GLU A 316 7.90 2.99 -23.35
N ALA A 317 7.39 1.95 -22.68
CA ALA A 317 7.11 1.97 -21.25
C ALA A 317 8.37 2.27 -20.41
N ILE A 318 9.49 1.60 -20.70
CA ILE A 318 10.79 1.84 -20.06
C ILE A 318 11.21 3.29 -20.24
N SER A 319 11.19 3.82 -21.47
CA SER A 319 11.65 5.19 -21.76
C SER A 319 10.83 6.24 -21.02
N LEU A 320 9.52 6.04 -20.89
CA LEU A 320 8.65 6.94 -20.14
C LEU A 320 8.88 6.83 -18.63
N LEU A 321 8.99 5.61 -18.10
CA LEU A 321 9.18 5.38 -16.66
C LEU A 321 10.55 5.85 -16.17
N GLN A 322 11.60 5.73 -17.00
CA GLN A 322 12.96 6.18 -16.68
C GLN A 322 13.06 7.68 -16.38
N LYS A 323 12.12 8.50 -16.87
CA LYS A 323 12.05 9.94 -16.56
C LYS A 323 11.65 10.22 -15.10
N LEU A 324 11.04 9.24 -14.43
CA LEU A 324 10.42 9.37 -13.11
C LEU A 324 11.22 8.68 -12.00
N ILE A 325 12.33 8.05 -12.36
CA ILE A 325 13.19 7.33 -11.42
C ILE A 325 14.60 7.92 -11.45
N ALA A 326 15.40 7.65 -10.42
CA ALA A 326 16.80 8.05 -10.40
C ALA A 326 17.54 7.52 -11.65
N PRO A 327 18.48 8.26 -12.25
CA PRO A 327 19.22 7.77 -13.41
C PRO A 327 20.18 6.64 -13.00
N ALA A 328 20.39 5.69 -13.90
CA ALA A 328 21.54 4.79 -13.81
C ALA A 328 22.80 5.55 -14.23
N TYR A 329 23.86 5.49 -13.42
CA TYR A 329 25.17 6.02 -13.77
C TYR A 329 25.84 5.08 -14.79
N THR A 330 26.49 5.65 -15.79
CA THR A 330 27.18 4.87 -16.84
C THR A 330 28.38 4.12 -16.26
N ARG A 331 28.80 3.02 -16.89
CA ARG A 331 30.02 2.28 -16.49
C ARG A 331 31.28 3.17 -16.45
N GLU A 332 31.29 4.25 -17.22
CA GLU A 332 32.37 5.26 -17.24
C GLU A 332 32.45 6.09 -15.95
N SER A 333 31.36 6.17 -15.19
CA SER A 333 31.34 6.88 -13.90
C SER A 333 32.09 6.17 -12.77
N GLY A 334 32.42 4.88 -12.95
CA GLY A 334 33.06 4.06 -11.91
C GLY A 334 32.17 3.77 -10.69
N VAL A 335 30.89 4.13 -10.72
CA VAL A 335 29.96 3.95 -9.59
C VAL A 335 29.32 2.56 -9.64
N GLY A 336 29.52 1.76 -8.59
CA GLY A 336 28.82 0.49 -8.37
C GLY A 336 27.54 0.67 -7.55
N TYR A 337 26.60 -0.26 -7.71
CA TYR A 337 25.38 -0.34 -6.90
C TYR A 337 25.37 -1.60 -6.05
N LEU A 338 24.88 -1.47 -4.81
CA LEU A 338 24.68 -2.62 -3.95
C LEU A 338 23.61 -3.54 -4.57
N ARG A 339 23.83 -4.86 -4.49
CA ARG A 339 22.85 -5.87 -4.89
C ARG A 339 22.57 -6.75 -3.68
N VAL A 340 21.30 -6.81 -3.28
CA VAL A 340 20.81 -7.71 -2.23
C VAL A 340 19.71 -8.54 -2.85
N ALA A 341 19.81 -9.86 -2.75
CA ALA A 341 18.80 -10.77 -3.28
C ALA A 341 17.46 -10.57 -2.57
N LEU A 342 16.36 -10.76 -3.30
CA LEU A 342 15.02 -10.88 -2.73
C LEU A 342 14.99 -12.00 -1.68
N PRO A 343 14.23 -11.82 -0.59
CA PRO A 343 14.02 -12.89 0.36
C PRO A 343 13.32 -14.07 -0.33
N VAL A 344 13.72 -15.28 0.03
CA VAL A 344 13.12 -16.52 -0.48
C VAL A 344 12.48 -17.24 0.69
N ARG A 345 11.19 -17.59 0.56
CA ARG A 345 10.52 -18.48 1.51
C ARG A 345 11.13 -19.88 1.39
N ALA A 346 11.57 -20.42 2.52
CA ALA A 346 12.13 -21.76 2.63
C ALA A 346 11.09 -22.86 2.40
#